data_AF-A0A336NEU2-F1
#
_entry.id   AF-A0A336NEU2-F1
#
_cell.length_a   1.000
_cell.length_b   1.000
_cell.length_c   1.000
_cell.angle_alpha   90.00
_cell.angle_beta   90.00
_cell.angle_gamma   90.00
#
_symmetry.space_group_name_H-M   'P 1'
#
loop_
_entity.id
_entity.type
_entity.pdbx_description
1 polymer ?
#
loop_
_entity_poly.entity_id
_entity_poly.type
_entity_poly.pdbx_seq_one_letter_code
_entity_poly.pdbx_strand_id
1 'polypeptide(L)'
;MIKTFKSKTLAELFKTGNSSKIDKKLVKRIMVRLDRLDISERPEDMNLPGFNFHSLIGYSPTRYTVHVNGPWCITFEFYSCNAYRVDLEQYH
;
A
#
# COMPACT_ATOMS: atom_id res chain seq x y z
N MET A 1 -3.61 5.81 9.61
CA MET A 1 -2.20 6.26 9.53
C MET A 1 -1.26 5.12 9.19
N ILE A 2 -0.28 5.36 8.32
CA ILE A 2 0.80 4.42 8.03
C ILE A 2 1.89 4.55 9.10
N LYS A 3 2.23 3.43 9.73
CA LYS A 3 3.21 3.38 10.83
C LYS A 3 4.53 2.77 10.42
N THR A 4 4.50 1.68 9.65
CA THR A 4 5.72 0.97 9.25
C THR A 4 5.66 0.53 7.80
N PHE A 5 6.84 0.49 7.19
CA PHE A 5 7.05 0.01 5.82
C PHE A 5 7.97 -1.20 5.86
N LYS A 6 7.67 -2.20 5.04
CA LYS A 6 8.59 -3.30 4.73
C LYS A 6 9.53 -2.91 3.58
N SER A 7 9.01 -2.20 2.57
CA SER A 7 9.82 -1.63 1.50
C SER A 7 10.48 -0.32 1.92
N LYS A 8 11.82 -0.28 1.91
CA LYS A 8 12.59 0.95 2.17
C LYS A 8 12.36 2.01 1.09
N THR A 9 12.22 1.61 -0.17
CA THR A 9 12.01 2.54 -1.29
C THR A 9 10.62 3.18 -1.23
N LEU A 10 9.60 2.41 -0.84
CA LEU A 10 8.25 2.94 -0.64
C LEU A 10 8.19 3.90 0.56
N ALA A 11 8.88 3.56 1.64
CA ALA A 11 9.03 4.43 2.81
C ALA A 11 9.69 5.77 2.45
N GLU A 12 10.74 5.72 1.63
CA GLU A 12 11.46 6.90 1.16
C GLU A 12 10.55 7.78 0.31
N LEU A 13 9.83 7.19 -0.66
CA LEU A 13 8.84 7.91 -1.46
C LEU A 13 7.78 8.60 -0.59
N PHE A 14 7.20 7.87 0.38
CA PHE A 14 6.16 8.42 1.24
C PHE A 14 6.65 9.59 2.10
N LYS A 15 7.86 9.48 2.67
CA LYS A 15 8.37 10.45 3.64
C LYS A 15 8.97 11.69 3.00
N THR A 16 9.64 11.55 1.87
CA THR A 16 10.44 12.64 1.27
C THR A 16 9.98 13.02 -0.13
N GLY A 17 9.08 12.23 -0.74
CA GLY A 17 8.73 12.37 -2.15
C GLY A 17 9.82 11.87 -3.11
N ASN A 18 10.94 11.32 -2.61
CA ASN A 18 12.00 10.82 -3.48
C ASN A 18 11.54 9.57 -4.24
N SER A 19 11.31 9.73 -5.53
CA SER A 19 10.84 8.68 -6.43
C SER A 19 11.93 8.10 -7.33
N SER A 20 13.20 8.41 -7.10
CA SER A 20 14.32 8.00 -7.99
C SER A 20 14.46 6.49 -8.18
N LYS A 21 13.96 5.68 -7.22
CA LYS A 21 14.06 4.22 -7.21
C LYS A 21 12.76 3.50 -7.61
N ILE A 22 11.75 4.24 -8.05
CA ILE A 22 10.44 3.72 -8.44
C ILE A 22 10.17 4.14 -9.89
N ASP A 23 9.58 3.26 -10.70
CA ASP A 23 9.17 3.61 -12.06
C ASP A 23 8.23 4.82 -12.01
N LYS A 24 8.62 5.91 -12.69
CA LYS A 24 7.88 7.16 -12.78
C LYS A 24 6.41 6.96 -13.19
N LYS A 25 6.12 5.94 -13.99
CA LYS A 25 4.75 5.59 -14.43
C LYS A 25 3.87 5.11 -13.26
N LEU A 26 4.47 4.56 -12.21
CA LEU A 26 3.76 4.05 -11.03
C LEU A 26 3.60 5.10 -9.94
N VAL A 27 4.54 6.05 -9.82
CA VAL A 27 4.65 7.01 -8.70
C VAL A 27 3.31 7.67 -8.37
N LYS A 28 2.64 8.27 -9.36
CA LYS A 28 1.35 8.94 -9.15
C LYS A 28 0.29 7.99 -8.57
N ARG A 29 0.23 6.75 -9.09
CA ARG A 29 -0.75 5.75 -8.65
C ARG A 29 -0.46 5.24 -7.25
N ILE A 30 0.83 5.05 -6.93
CA ILE A 30 1.31 4.66 -5.60
C ILE A 30 0.93 5.73 -4.58
N MET A 31 1.26 6.99 -4.84
CA MET A 31 0.98 8.11 -3.92
C MET A 31 -0.51 8.19 -3.57
N VAL A 32 -1.41 8.12 -4.55
CA VAL A 32 -2.87 8.14 -4.32
C VAL A 32 -3.32 7.04 -3.35
N ARG A 33 -2.70 5.86 -3.39
CA ARG A 33 -3.04 4.75 -2.49
C ARG A 33 -2.43 4.93 -1.11
N LEU A 34 -1.19 5.43 -1.03
CA LEU A 34 -0.56 5.72 0.25
C LEU A 34 -1.29 6.85 0.98
N ASP A 35 -1.67 7.92 0.28
CA ASP A 35 -2.43 9.04 0.85
C ASP A 35 -3.78 8.56 1.39
N ARG A 36 -4.49 7.72 0.63
CA ARG A 36 -5.75 7.13 1.10
C ARG A 36 -5.53 6.23 2.31
N LEU A 37 -4.53 5.35 2.27
CA LEU A 37 -4.22 4.42 3.35
C LEU A 37 -3.80 5.14 4.63
N ASP A 38 -3.12 6.28 4.51
CA ASP A 38 -2.67 7.06 5.66
C ASP A 38 -3.84 7.69 6.43
N ILE A 39 -4.93 8.03 5.75
CA ILE A 39 -6.14 8.58 6.40
C ILE A 39 -7.21 7.52 6.71
N SER A 40 -7.00 6.25 6.36
CA SER A 40 -7.96 5.18 6.65
C SER A 40 -8.03 4.84 8.14
N GLU A 41 -9.25 4.58 8.62
CA GLU A 41 -9.54 4.12 9.99
C GLU A 41 -9.80 2.61 10.05
N ARG A 42 -10.17 2.01 8.91
CA ARG A 42 -10.36 0.56 8.75
C ARG A 42 -9.81 0.10 7.39
N PRO A 43 -9.41 -1.17 7.20
CA PRO A 43 -8.85 -1.61 5.93
C PRO A 43 -9.86 -1.48 4.77
N GLU A 44 -11.16 -1.63 5.03
CA GLU A 44 -12.23 -1.51 4.04
C GLU A 44 -12.36 -0.11 3.44
N ASP A 45 -11.79 0.93 4.07
CA ASP A 45 -11.71 2.28 3.51
C ASP A 45 -10.91 2.33 2.19
N MET A 46 -10.11 1.28 1.93
CA MET A 46 -9.35 1.08 0.71
C MET A 46 -10.16 0.38 -0.40
N ASN A 47 -11.40 -0.04 -0.13
CA ASN A 47 -12.30 -0.66 -1.11
C ASN A 47 -12.91 0.39 -2.07
N LEU A 48 -12.04 1.05 -2.82
CA LEU A 48 -12.40 2.05 -3.82
C LEU A 48 -12.38 1.45 -5.23
N PRO A 49 -13.18 1.97 -6.17
CA PRO A 49 -13.13 1.55 -7.57
C PRO A 49 -11.72 1.61 -8.14
N GLY A 50 -11.26 0.51 -8.75
CA GLY A 50 -9.93 0.39 -9.34
C GLY A 50 -8.78 0.13 -8.35
N PHE A 51 -9.06 0.01 -7.04
CA PHE A 51 -8.08 -0.46 -6.07
C PHE A 51 -8.07 -1.99 -5.96
N ASN A 52 -9.14 -2.68 -6.38
CA ASN A 52 -9.28 -4.14 -6.30
C ASN A 52 -8.90 -4.67 -4.91
N PHE A 53 -9.42 -4.01 -3.87
CA PHE A 53 -9.12 -4.34 -2.48
C PHE A 53 -9.58 -5.75 -2.13
N HIS A 54 -8.69 -6.54 -1.53
CA HIS A 54 -9.02 -7.82 -0.94
C HIS A 54 -7.99 -8.22 0.13
N SER A 55 -8.36 -9.17 0.99
CA SER A 55 -7.43 -9.82 1.92
C SER A 55 -6.61 -10.90 1.22
N LEU A 56 -5.34 -11.03 1.60
CA LEU A 56 -4.47 -12.12 1.16
C LEU A 56 -4.72 -13.39 2.00
N ILE A 57 -4.72 -14.54 1.34
CA ILE A 57 -4.92 -15.85 1.97
C ILE A 57 -3.58 -16.34 2.54
N GLY A 58 -3.63 -16.98 3.71
CA GLY A 58 -2.44 -17.64 4.31
C GLY A 58 -1.55 -16.74 5.16
N TYR A 59 -1.96 -15.50 5.44
CA TYR A 59 -1.23 -14.58 6.31
C TYR A 59 -1.89 -14.46 7.69
N SER A 60 -1.06 -14.56 8.74
CA SER A 60 -1.40 -14.23 10.13
C SER A 60 -0.31 -13.31 10.70
N PRO A 61 -0.59 -12.04 11.06
CA PRO A 61 -1.90 -11.37 10.95
C PRO A 61 -2.36 -11.20 9.49
N THR A 62 -3.67 -10.97 9.30
CA THR A 62 -4.26 -10.75 7.98
C THR A 62 -3.56 -9.60 7.26
N ARG A 63 -3.18 -9.85 6.00
CA ARG A 63 -2.69 -8.83 5.08
C ARG A 63 -3.77 -8.50 4.06
N TYR A 64 -3.75 -7.27 3.61
CA TYR A 64 -4.63 -6.74 2.57
C TYR A 64 -3.78 -6.27 1.39
N THR A 65 -4.42 -6.19 0.23
CA THR A 65 -3.79 -5.71 -1.00
C THR A 65 -4.68 -4.72 -1.72
N VAL A 66 -4.04 -3.75 -2.38
CA VAL A 66 -4.67 -2.89 -3.39
C VAL A 66 -3.79 -2.83 -4.63
N HIS A 67 -4.39 -3.05 -5.81
CA HIS A 67 -3.70 -2.99 -7.10
C HIS A 67 -3.27 -1.56 -7.44
N VAL A 68 -2.05 -1.42 -7.95
CA VAL A 68 -1.48 -0.19 -8.51
C VAL A 68 -1.62 -0.18 -10.03
N ASN A 69 -0.97 -1.12 -10.70
CA ASN A 69 -0.99 -1.29 -12.16
C ASN A 69 -0.33 -2.62 -12.57
N GLY A 70 -0.96 -3.37 -13.48
CA GLY A 70 -0.45 -4.67 -13.91
C GLY A 70 -0.17 -5.56 -12.69
N PRO A 71 1.06 -6.10 -12.53
CA PRO A 71 1.43 -6.95 -11.38
C PRO A 71 1.60 -6.18 -10.07
N TRP A 72 1.73 -4.85 -10.11
CA TRP A 72 2.12 -4.09 -8.94
C TRP A 72 0.95 -3.88 -7.99
N CYS A 73 1.16 -4.27 -6.73
CA CYS A 73 0.22 -4.12 -5.63
C CYS A 73 0.90 -3.46 -4.42
N ILE A 74 0.14 -2.67 -3.67
CA ILE A 74 0.52 -2.26 -2.32
C ILE A 74 -0.14 -3.25 -1.35
N THR A 75 0.66 -3.85 -0.47
CA THR A 75 0.15 -4.75 0.56
C THR A 75 0.50 -4.28 1.95
N PHE A 76 -0.39 -4.54 2.91
CA PHE A 76 -0.26 -4.01 4.26
C PHE A 76 -1.00 -4.87 5.28
N GLU A 77 -0.58 -4.76 6.53
CA GLU A 77 -1.36 -5.21 7.70
C GLU A 77 -2.14 -4.02 8.24
N PHE A 78 -3.27 -4.27 8.88
CA PHE A 78 -4.07 -3.21 9.46
C PHE A 78 -4.59 -3.62 10.84
N TYR A 79 -4.32 -2.80 11.85
CA TYR A 79 -4.86 -2.99 13.20
C TYR A 79 -4.90 -1.66 13.96
N SER A 80 -5.90 -1.50 14.83
CA SER A 80 -6.09 -0.30 15.66
C SER A 80 -6.00 1.02 14.87
N CYS A 81 -6.72 1.12 13.74
CA CYS A 81 -6.74 2.30 12.86
C CYS A 81 -5.40 2.67 12.20
N ASN A 82 -4.47 1.71 12.14
CA ASN A 82 -3.12 1.93 11.64
C ASN A 82 -2.71 0.86 10.63
N ALA A 83 -1.99 1.27 9.59
CA ALA A 83 -1.40 0.41 8.58
C ALA A 83 0.07 0.12 8.89
N TYR A 84 0.48 -1.13 8.73
CA TYR A 84 1.81 -1.62 9.07
C TYR A 84 2.39 -2.49 7.97
N ARG A 85 3.72 -2.63 8.00
CA ARG A 85 4.51 -3.46 7.07
C ARG A 85 4.07 -3.24 5.62
N VAL A 86 3.84 -1.95 5.28
CA VAL A 86 3.39 -1.54 3.95
C VAL A 86 4.50 -1.83 2.95
N ASP A 87 4.14 -2.52 1.87
CA ASP A 87 5.07 -3.01 0.86
C ASP A 87 4.56 -2.68 -0.55
N LEU A 88 5.48 -2.71 -1.52
CA LEU A 88 5.18 -2.62 -2.95
C LEU A 88 5.74 -3.88 -3.61
N GLU A 89 4.86 -4.77 -4.05
CA GLU A 89 5.24 -6.07 -4.59
C GLU A 89 4.56 -6.39 -5.90
N GLN A 90 5.19 -7.28 -6.67
CA GLN A 90 4.59 -7.86 -7.86
C GLN A 90 3.83 -9.10 -7.43
N TYR A 91 2.51 -9.01 -7.51
CA TYR A 91 1.57 -10.05 -7.11
C TYR A 91 0.72 -10.39 -8.33
N HIS A 92 0.78 -11.66 -8.74
CA HIS A 92 -0.11 -12.34 -9.69
C HIS A 92 -0.16 -13.81 -9.32
#